data_AF-X0B708-F1
#
_entry.id   AF-X0B708-F1
#
_cell.length_a   1.000
_cell.length_b   1.000
_cell.length_c   1.000
_cell.angle_alpha   90.00
_cell.angle_beta   90.00
_cell.angle_gamma   90.00
#
_symmetry.space_group_name_H-M   'P 1'
#
loop_
_entity.id
_entity.type
_entity.pdbx_description
1 polymer ?
#
loop_
_entity_poly.entity_id
_entity_poly.type
_entity_poly.pdbx_seq_one_letter_code
_entity_poly.pdbx_strand_id
1 'polypeptide(L)'
;MAVIENMRVRKRDRSNENFKKKWSTLKNNGLIIHQVYNAEVYVCIRRKGEKYEFKSTDKALPLSDQEKNESFPLPVLATAADVARQRNSEGTGAAAGT
;
A
#
# COMPACT_ATOMS: atom_id res chain seq x y z
N MET A 1 22.35 -52.95 -21.19
CA MET A 1 20.95 -52.54 -20.99
C MET A 1 20.94 -51.15 -20.38
N ALA A 2 20.76 -50.11 -21.18
CA ALA A 2 20.69 -48.75 -20.69
C ALA A 2 19.28 -48.49 -20.14
N VAL A 3 19.19 -48.22 -18.84
CA VAL A 3 17.95 -47.77 -18.20
C VAL A 3 17.67 -46.37 -18.72
N ILE A 4 16.68 -46.25 -19.60
CA ILE A 4 16.15 -44.96 -20.03
C ILE A 4 15.51 -44.34 -18.78
N GLU A 5 16.23 -43.44 -18.12
CA GLU A 5 15.67 -42.59 -17.08
C GLU A 5 14.50 -41.84 -17.71
N ASN A 6 13.29 -42.22 -17.29
CA ASN A 6 12.08 -41.49 -17.60
C ASN A 6 12.23 -40.07 -17.04
N MET A 7 12.78 -39.15 -17.84
CA MET A 7 12.72 -37.72 -17.61
C MET A 7 11.24 -37.35 -17.58
N ARG A 8 10.64 -37.39 -16.39
CA ARG A 8 9.29 -36.88 -16.15
C ARG A 8 9.27 -35.45 -16.66
N VAL A 9 8.67 -35.25 -17.83
CA VAL A 9 8.44 -33.93 -18.43
C VAL A 9 7.73 -33.11 -17.37
N ARG A 10 8.47 -32.18 -16.75
CA ARG A 10 7.96 -31.38 -15.64
C ARG A 10 6.81 -30.55 -16.21
N LYS A 11 5.58 -30.89 -15.82
CA LYS A 11 4.38 -30.24 -16.35
C LYS A 11 4.50 -28.73 -16.12
N ARG A 12 4.45 -27.97 -17.20
CA ARG A 12 4.67 -26.53 -17.20
C ARG A 12 3.66 -25.83 -16.30
N ASP A 13 4.11 -25.08 -15.29
CA ASP A 13 3.24 -24.29 -14.41
C ASP A 13 2.94 -22.93 -15.06
N ARG A 14 2.00 -22.93 -16.02
CA ARG A 14 1.55 -21.71 -16.71
C ARG A 14 1.00 -20.66 -15.75
N SER A 15 0.40 -21.06 -14.62
CA SER A 15 -0.09 -20.12 -13.61
C SER A 15 1.07 -19.36 -12.97
N ASN A 16 2.15 -20.06 -12.61
CA ASN A 16 3.34 -19.44 -12.06
C ASN A 16 4.06 -18.51 -13.06
N GLU A 17 4.16 -18.93 -14.31
CA GLU A 17 4.76 -18.10 -15.35
C GLU A 17 3.95 -16.82 -15.60
N ASN A 18 2.63 -16.93 -15.72
CA ASN A 18 1.76 -15.78 -15.90
C ASN A 18 1.80 -14.85 -14.69
N PHE A 19 1.85 -15.41 -13.47
CA PHE A 19 2.02 -14.64 -12.26
C PHE A 19 3.34 -13.85 -12.28
N LYS A 20 4.47 -14.49 -12.60
CA LYS A 20 5.78 -13.82 -12.69
C LYS A 20 5.79 -12.69 -13.72
N LYS A 21 5.11 -12.87 -14.86
CA LYS A 21 4.93 -11.80 -15.86
C LYS A 21 4.17 -10.60 -15.28
N LYS A 22 3.02 -10.83 -14.65
CA LYS A 22 2.22 -9.77 -14.02
C LYS A 22 2.96 -9.09 -12.88
N TRP A 23 3.67 -9.86 -12.07
CA TRP A 23 4.54 -9.33 -11.01
C TRP A 23 5.62 -8.41 -11.58
N SER A 24 6.28 -8.81 -12.66
CA SER A 24 7.28 -7.96 -13.32
C SER A 24 6.69 -6.64 -13.82
N THR A 25 5.53 -6.70 -14.49
CA THR A 25 4.81 -5.48 -14.94
C THR A 25 4.45 -4.57 -13.77
N LEU A 26 3.97 -5.14 -12.66
CA LEU A 26 3.59 -4.37 -11.47
C LEU A 26 4.79 -3.62 -10.87
N LYS A 27 5.95 -4.27 -10.77
CA LYS A 27 7.19 -3.62 -10.30
C LYS A 27 7.60 -2.46 -11.20
N ASN A 28 7.56 -2.64 -12.51
CA ASN A 28 7.91 -1.58 -13.46
C ASN A 28 6.97 -0.38 -13.31
N ASN A 29 5.67 -0.62 -13.18
CA ASN A 29 4.71 0.45 -12.95
C ASN A 29 4.96 1.17 -11.62
N GLY A 30 5.25 0.43 -10.55
CA GLY A 30 5.61 1.02 -9.26
C GLY A 30 6.87 1.89 -9.34
N LEU A 31 7.86 1.48 -10.13
CA LEU A 31 9.07 2.28 -10.37
C LEU A 31 8.77 3.55 -11.18
N ILE A 32 7.94 3.45 -12.23
CA ILE A 32 7.51 4.61 -13.02
C ILE A 32 6.78 5.63 -12.13
N ILE A 33 5.90 5.16 -11.25
CA ILE A 33 5.17 6.02 -10.32
C ILE A 33 6.15 6.81 -9.44
N HIS A 34 7.17 6.12 -8.91
CA HIS A 34 8.21 6.77 -8.13
C HIS A 34 9.00 7.80 -8.94
N GLN A 35 9.44 7.45 -10.14
CA GLN A 35 10.27 8.32 -10.98
C GLN A 35 9.52 9.55 -11.51
N VAL A 36 8.26 9.40 -11.90
CA VAL A 36 7.47 10.47 -12.55
C VAL A 36 6.77 11.35 -11.52
N TYR A 37 6.27 10.77 -10.43
CA TYR A 37 5.43 11.48 -9.46
C TYR A 37 6.09 11.64 -8.08
N ASN A 38 7.36 11.23 -7.93
CA ASN A 38 8.08 11.29 -6.66
C ASN A 38 7.33 10.63 -5.49
N ALA A 39 6.57 9.56 -5.79
CA ALA A 39 5.81 8.82 -4.80
C ALA A 39 6.59 7.59 -4.31
N GLU A 40 6.45 7.25 -3.03
CA GLU A 40 7.00 6.00 -2.50
C GLU A 40 5.98 4.87 -2.67
N VAL A 41 6.45 3.72 -3.19
CA VAL A 41 5.60 2.57 -3.52
C VAL A 41 6.14 1.33 -2.83
N TYR A 42 5.30 0.72 -1.99
CA TYR A 42 5.53 -0.59 -1.39
C TYR A 42 4.45 -1.57 -1.86
N VAL A 43 4.85 -2.74 -2.35
CA VAL A 43 3.94 -3.82 -2.74
C VAL A 43 4.38 -5.13 -2.14
N CYS A 44 3.47 -5.83 -1.45
CA CYS A 44 3.66 -7.16 -0.91
C CYS A 44 2.57 -8.11 -1.41
N ILE A 45 2.98 -9.25 -1.97
CA ILE A 45 2.08 -10.31 -2.41
C ILE A 45 2.50 -11.62 -1.73
N ARG A 46 1.53 -12.37 -1.20
CA ARG A 46 1.74 -13.74 -0.73
C ARG A 46 1.03 -14.71 -1.67
N ARG A 47 1.75 -15.72 -2.16
CA ARG A 47 1.20 -16.74 -3.06
C ARG A 47 1.90 -18.07 -2.85
N LYS A 48 1.13 -19.15 -2.67
CA LYS A 48 1.66 -20.53 -2.50
C LYS A 48 2.77 -20.65 -1.43
N GLY A 49 2.66 -19.90 -0.34
CA GLY A 49 3.67 -19.87 0.73
C GLY A 49 4.90 -19.00 0.44
N GLU A 50 5.00 -18.40 -0.74
CA GLU A 50 6.07 -17.47 -1.09
C GLU A 50 5.62 -16.02 -0.92
N LYS A 51 6.55 -15.16 -0.47
CA LYS A 51 6.38 -13.72 -0.38
C LYS A 51 7.12 -13.04 -1.53
N TYR A 52 6.44 -12.13 -2.21
CA TYR A 52 6.97 -11.29 -3.28
C TYR A 52 6.87 -9.84 -2.81
N GLU A 53 8.01 -9.15 -2.76
CA GLU A 53 8.09 -7.78 -2.24
C GLU A 53 8.75 -6.87 -3.27
N PHE A 54 8.22 -5.65 -3.38
CA PHE A 54 8.77 -4.57 -4.17
C PHE A 54 8.71 -3.28 -3.37
N LYS A 55 9.81 -2.54 -3.43
CA LYS A 55 10.00 -1.23 -2.83
C LYS A 55 10.57 -0.32 -3.90
N SER A 56 9.98 0.85 -4.10
CA SER A 56 10.53 1.84 -5.04
C SER A 56 11.85 2.46 -4.55
N THR A 57 11.99 2.58 -3.23
CA THR A 57 13.19 3.08 -2.53
C THR A 57 13.45 2.18 -1.32
N ASP A 58 14.67 2.14 -0.79
CA ASP A 58 14.95 1.40 0.46
C ASP A 58 14.15 1.93 1.66
N LYS A 59 13.70 3.18 1.56
CA LYS A 59 12.84 3.88 2.50
C LYS A 59 11.35 3.65 2.27
N ALA A 60 10.94 3.01 1.17
CA ALA A 60 9.54 2.65 0.94
C ALA A 60 9.14 1.57 1.94
N LEU A 61 8.60 2.02 3.07
CA LEU A 61 8.23 1.20 4.20
C LEU A 61 6.89 0.49 3.95
N PRO A 62 6.69 -0.75 4.43
CA PRO A 62 5.41 -1.05 5.04
C PRO A 62 5.32 -0.17 6.28
N LEU A 63 4.52 0.90 6.22
CA LEU A 63 4.33 1.80 7.36
C LEU A 63 4.06 0.99 8.64
N SER A 64 4.78 1.28 9.72
CA SER A 64 4.35 0.85 11.05
C SER A 64 2.96 1.41 11.34
N ASP A 65 2.21 0.80 12.26
CA ASP A 65 0.86 1.31 12.57
C ASP A 65 0.88 2.75 13.09
N GLN A 66 2.00 3.18 13.69
CA GLN A 66 2.25 4.56 14.10
C GLN A 66 2.47 5.49 12.89
N GLU A 67 3.34 5.13 11.95
CA GLU A 67 3.61 5.93 10.75
C GLU A 67 2.40 6.02 9.81
N LYS A 68 1.53 5.00 9.80
CA LYS A 68 0.24 5.06 9.08
C LYS A 68 -0.65 6.18 9.61
N ASN A 69 -0.73 6.32 10.93
CA ASN A 69 -1.57 7.32 11.59
C ASN A 69 -1.04 8.75 11.42
N GLU A 70 0.28 8.92 11.28
CA GLU A 70 0.92 10.22 11.05
C GLU A 70 0.95 10.63 9.57
N SER A 71 1.18 9.68 8.65
CA SER A 71 1.31 9.96 7.21
C SER A 71 -0.04 10.10 6.50
N PHE A 72 -1.06 9.41 6.98
CA PHE A 72 -2.43 9.47 6.46
C PHE A 72 -3.40 9.62 7.63
N PRO A 73 -3.41 10.79 8.32
CA PRO A 73 -4.39 11.02 9.36
C PRO A 73 -5.77 10.79 8.76
N LEU A 74 -6.58 9.94 9.40
CA LEU A 74 -7.96 9.74 8.98
C LEU A 74 -8.59 11.13 8.85
N PRO A 75 -9.32 11.42 7.75
CA PRO A 75 -10.02 12.69 7.65
C PRO A 75 -10.84 12.83 8.93
N VAL A 76 -10.59 13.90 9.68
CA VAL A 76 -11.29 14.16 10.95
C VAL A 76 -12.76 14.18 10.59
N LEU A 77 -13.46 13.09 10.93
CA LEU A 77 -14.89 13.00 10.79
C LEU A 77 -15.44 13.95 11.83
N ALA A 78 -15.55 15.23 11.48
CA ALA A 78 -16.21 16.21 12.32
C ALA A 78 -17.63 15.70 12.51
N THR A 79 -17.91 15.18 13.71
CA THR A 79 -19.23 14.69 14.04
C THR A 79 -20.17 15.90 14.14
N ALA A 80 -21.47 15.72 13.88
CA ALA A 80 -22.43 16.83 14.00
C ALA A 80 -22.37 17.54 15.37
N ALA A 81 -21.98 16.80 16.42
CA ALA A 81 -21.73 17.32 17.76
C ALA A 81 -20.49 18.24 17.87
N ASP A 82 -19.46 18.00 17.06
CA ASP A 82 -18.23 18.81 17.04
C ASP A 82 -18.46 20.12 16.28
N VAL A 83 -19.23 20.05 15.18
CA VAL A 83 -19.71 21.23 14.44
C VAL A 83 -20.65 22.09 15.30
N ALA A 84 -21.52 21.45 16.09
CA ALA A 84 -22.41 22.16 17.03
C ALA A 84 -21.63 22.83 18.18
N ARG A 85 -20.56 22.19 18.69
CA ARG A 85 -19.70 22.78 19.73
C ARG A 85 -18.93 24.00 19.22
N GLN A 86 -18.45 24.00 17.98
CA GLN A 86 -17.77 25.17 17.38
C GLN A 86 -18.69 26.40 17.25
N ARG A 87 -19.95 26.20 16.82
CA ARG A 87 -20.93 27.31 16.74
C ARG A 87 -21.23 27.95 18.09
N ASN A 88 -21.19 27.17 19.17
CA ASN A 88 -21.47 27.68 20.51
C ASN A 88 -20.29 28.46 21.11
N SER A 89 -19.05 28.16 20.71
CA SER A 89 -17.86 28.91 21.15
C SER A 89 -17.68 30.25 20.44
N GLU A 90 -18.24 30.45 19.25
CA GLU A 90 -18.21 31.74 18.55
C GLU A 90 -19.28 32.72 19.08
N GLY A 91 -20.27 32.24 19.82
CA GLY A 91 -21.40 33.04 20.32
C GLY A 91 -21.21 33.70 21.69
N THR A 92 -20.13 33.43 22.42
CA THR A 92 -19.92 33.92 23.80
C THR A 92 -18.89 35.06 23.94
N GLY A 93 -18.43 35.63 22.82
CA GLY A 93 -17.42 36.70 22.82
C GLY A 93 -17.94 38.15 22.74
N ALA A 94 -19.26 38.40 22.77
CA ALA A 94 -19.80 39.74 22.57
C ALA A 94 -20.95 40.08 23.53
N ALA A 95 -20.63 40.32 24.80
CA ALA A 95 -21.41 41.21 25.67
C ALA A 95 -20.60 41.59 26.92
N ALA A 96 -19.62 42.48 26.77
CA ALA A 96 -19.05 43.23 27.87
C ALA A 96 -18.78 44.67 27.41
N GLY A 97 -19.40 45.64 28.11
CA GLY A 97 -19.32 47.08 27.85
C GLY A 97 -20.56 47.57 27.10
N THR A 98 -21.37 48.48 27.61
CA THR A 98 -21.26 49.46 28.71
C THR A 98 -22.66 49.82 29.17
#